data_AF-A0A166BT92-F1
#
_entry.id   AF-A0A166BT92-F1
#
_cell.length_a   1.000
_cell.length_b   1.000
_cell.length_c   1.000
_cell.angle_alpha   90.00
_cell.angle_beta   90.00
_cell.angle_gamma   90.00
#
_symmetry.space_group_name_H-M   'P 1'
#
loop_
_entity.id
_entity.type
_entity.pdbx_description
1 polymer ?
#
loop_
_entity_poly.entity_id
_entity_poly.type
_entity_poly.pdbx_seq_one_letter_code
_entity_poly.pdbx_strand_id
1 'polypeptide(L)' 'KTHSSLVLHVETAEIAEKLVASRVSIDGVLRRTEHITLRPSKCFNCFQVGHIAAYCRHPAACGIC' A
#
# COMPACT_ATOMS: atom_id res chain seq x y z
N LYS A 1 5.23 12.49 9.24
CA LYS A 1 5.55 12.33 7.79
C LYS A 1 4.54 11.35 7.21
N THR A 2 3.58 11.83 6.42
CA THR A 2 2.61 10.98 5.72
C THR A 2 3.29 10.40 4.49
N HIS A 3 3.73 9.15 4.58
CA HIS A 3 4.18 8.40 3.42
C HIS A 3 2.94 7.88 2.69
N SER A 4 2.37 8.72 1.83
CA SER A 4 1.22 8.35 1.00
C SER A 4 1.75 7.76 -0.31
N SER A 5 1.38 6.52 -0.61
CA SER A 5 1.63 5.92 -1.93
C SER A 5 0.57 6.43 -2.91
N LEU A 6 0.95 6.68 -4.16
CA LEU A 6 0.02 6.94 -5.25
C LEU A 6 -0.26 5.62 -5.99
N VAL A 7 -1.53 5.29 -6.20
CA VAL A 7 -1.95 4.11 -6.96
C VAL A 7 -2.43 4.57 -8.33
N LEU A 8 -1.81 4.04 -9.38
CA LEU A 8 -2.16 4.33 -10.77
C LEU A 8 -2.88 3.11 -11.36
N HIS A 9 -4.10 3.31 -11.85
CA HIS A 9 -4.79 2.33 -12.67
C HIS A 9 -4.44 2.60 -14.13
N VAL A 10 -3.99 1.57 -14.83
CA VAL A 10 -3.62 1.64 -16.25
C VAL A 10 -4.37 0.57 -17.03
N GLU A 11 -4.53 0.80 -18.32
CA GLU A 11 -5.37 -0.02 -19.19
C GLU A 11 -4.81 -1.44 -19.40
N THR A 12 -3.49 -1.57 -19.52
CA THR A 12 -2.85 -2.85 -19.85
C THR A 12 -1.67 -3.17 -18.92
N ALA A 13 -1.39 -4.47 -18.77
CA ALA A 13 -0.23 -4.94 -18.01
C ALA A 13 1.09 -4.43 -18.61
N GLU A 14 1.17 -4.29 -19.93
CA GLU A 14 2.37 -3.76 -20.60
C GLU A 14 2.71 -2.33 -20.15
N ILE A 15 1.69 -1.47 -19.97
CA ILE A 15 1.91 -0.11 -19.45
C ILE A 15 2.42 -0.17 -18.01
N ALA A 16 1.87 -1.07 -17.18
CA ALA A 16 2.34 -1.24 -15.80
C ALA A 16 3.81 -1.66 -15.73
N GLU A 17 4.22 -2.64 -16.55
CA GLU A 17 5.61 -3.10 -16.64
C GLU A 17 6.55 -1.97 -17.08
N LYS A 18 6.15 -1.19 -18.08
CA LYS A 18 6.92 -0.02 -18.54
C LYS A 18 7.08 1.01 -17.41
N LEU A 19 6.03 1.29 -16.64
CA LEU A 19 6.10 2.24 -15.53
C LEU A 19 7.02 1.75 -14.40
N VAL A 20 7.03 0.46 -14.09
CA VAL A 20 7.97 -0.12 -13.12
C VAL A 20 9.40 -0.01 -13.63
N ALA A 21 9.65 -0.37 -14.89
CA ALA A 21 10.98 -0.33 -15.48
C ALA A 21 11.54 1.09 -15.60
N SER A 22 10.72 2.05 -16.06
CA SER A 22 11.14 3.43 -16.32
C SER A 22 11.09 4.34 -15.11
N ARG A 23 10.35 3.96 -14.05
CA ARG A 23 9.99 4.82 -12.90
C ARG A 23 9.16 6.04 -13.31
N VAL A 24 8.52 6.68 -12.34
CA VAL A 24 7.66 7.85 -12.56
C VAL A 24 8.33 9.10 -12.00
N SER A 25 8.46 10.14 -12.82
CA SER A 25 8.93 11.46 -12.38
C SER A 25 7.74 12.25 -11.82
N ILE A 26 7.86 12.71 -10.58
CA ILE A 26 6.89 13.61 -9.93
C ILE A 26 7.70 14.75 -9.34
N ASP A 27 7.38 15.99 -9.74
CA ASP A 27 8.11 17.21 -9.35
C ASP A 27 9.62 17.12 -9.66
N GLY A 28 9.96 16.51 -10.80
CA GLY A 28 11.35 16.33 -11.22
C GLY A 28 12.11 15.23 -10.48
N VAL A 29 11.46 14.51 -9.55
CA VAL A 29 12.07 13.42 -8.78
C VAL A 29 11.55 12.08 -9.29
N LEU A 30 12.45 11.20 -9.72
CA LEU A 30 12.12 9.81 -10.05
C LEU A 30 11.73 9.04 -8.78
N ARG A 31 10.49 8.57 -8.74
CA ARG A 31 9.91 7.79 -7.65
C ARG A 31 9.97 6.30 -7.97
N ARG A 32 10.25 5.51 -6.93
CA ARG A 32 10.12 4.05 -7.01
C ARG A 32 8.69 3.71 -7.41
N THR A 33 8.56 2.88 -8.43
CA THR A 33 7.28 2.46 -8.99
C THR A 33 7.24 0.95 -8.94
N GLU A 34 6.15 0.38 -8.42
CA GLU A 34 6.01 -1.06 -8.20
C GLU A 34 4.57 -1.50 -8.47
N HIS A 35 4.40 -2.79 -8.73
CA HIS A 35 3.08 -3.38 -8.81
C HIS A 35 2.40 -3.34 -7.45
N ILE A 36 1.18 -2.80 -7.43
CA ILE A 36 0.37 -2.82 -6.22
C ILE A 36 -0.02 -4.26 -5.91
N THR A 37 0.41 -4.74 -4.74
CA THR A 37 -0.13 -5.97 -4.15
C THR A 37 -1.22 -5.56 -3.18
N LEU A 38 -2.48 -5.77 -3.54
CA LEU A 38 -3.60 -5.52 -2.63
C LEU A 38 -3.52 -6.53 -1.48
N ARG A 39 -3.04 -6.05 -0.33
CA ARG A 39 -3.07 -6.83 0.91
C ARG A 39 -4.33 -6.44 1.67
N PRO A 40 -5.06 -7.41 2.25
CA PRO A 40 -6.10 -7.11 3.21
C PRO A 40 -5.56 -6.14 4.26
N SER A 41 -6.35 -5.13 4.61
CA SER A 41 -5.97 -4.20 5.67
C SER A 41 -5.70 -4.99 6.95
N LYS A 42 -4.47 -4.90 7.46
CA LYS A 42 -4.08 -5.45 8.75
C LYS A 42 -4.46 -4.45 9.82
N CYS A 43 -5.22 -4.90 10.80
CA CYS A 43 -5.52 -4.12 11.99
C CYS A 43 -4.31 -4.14 12.93
N PHE A 44 -3.73 -2.99 13.25
CA PHE A 44 -2.60 -2.91 14.20
C PHE A 44 -3.03 -2.88 15.68
N ASN A 45 -4.33 -3.00 15.98
CA ASN A 45 -4.84 -3.15 17.34
C ASN A 45 -4.96 -4.62 17.76
N CYS A 46 -5.57 -5.46 16.91
CA CYS A 46 -5.78 -6.89 17.20
C CYS A 46 -5.01 -7.84 16.28
N PHE A 47 -4.21 -7.31 15.35
CA PHE A 47 -3.40 -8.05 14.37
C PHE A 47 -4.18 -8.94 13.37
N GLN A 48 -5.52 -8.89 13.40
CA GLN A 48 -6.38 -9.55 12.41
C GLN A 48 -6.47 -8.76 11.11
N VAL A 49 -6.82 -9.46 10.02
CA VAL A 49 -7.07 -8.85 8.70
C VAL A 49 -8.53 -8.48 8.50
N GLY A 50 -8.80 -7.66 7.47
CA GLY A 50 -10.16 -7.31 7.03
C GLY A 50 -10.71 -5.99 7.59
N HIS A 51 -9.98 -5.33 8.48
CA HIS A 51 -10.31 -3.98 8.96
C HIS A 51 -9.04 -3.21 9.37
N ILE A 52 -9.14 -1.88 9.46
CA ILE A 52 -8.11 -1.02 10.06
C ILE A 52 -8.41 -0.77 11.54
N ALA A 53 -7.40 -0.34 12.30
CA ALA A 53 -7.53 -0.10 13.74
C ALA A 53 -8.68 0.86 14.11
N ALA A 54 -8.97 1.86 13.25
CA ALA A 54 -10.09 2.80 13.44
C ALA A 54 -11.48 2.12 13.47
N TYR A 55 -11.62 0.91 12.90
CA TYR A 55 -12.87 0.14 12.88
C TYR A 55 -12.80 -1.12 13.76
N CYS A 56 -11.78 -1.26 14.61
CA CYS A 56 -11.60 -2.46 15.42
C CYS A 56 -12.60 -2.50 16.59
N ARG A 57 -13.25 -3.65 16.79
CA ARG A 57 -14.14 -3.93 17.94
C ARG A 57 -13.55 -4.88 18.98
N HIS A 58 -12.29 -5.28 18.79
CA HIS A 58 -11.58 -6.17 19.69
C HIS A 58 -10.73 -5.36 20.68
N PRO A 59 -10.45 -5.88 21.89
CA PRO A 59 -9.45 -5.29 22.77
C PRO A 59 -8.07 -5.29 22.09
N ALA A 60 -7.19 -4.39 22.54
CA ALA A 60 -5.81 -4.35 22.08
C ALA A 60 -5.11 -5.68 22.42
N ALA A 61 -4.44 -6.25 21.43
CA ALA A 61 -3.60 -7.43 21.62
C ALA A 61 -2.13 -7.03 21.66
N CYS A 62 -1.29 -7.82 22.32
CA CYS A 62 0.15 -7.67 22.22
C CYS A 62 0.63 -8.26 20.88
N GLY A 63 1.48 -7.55 20.15
CA GLY A 63 2.03 -8.05 18.88
C GLY A 63 3.22 -8.99 19.02
N ILE A 64 3.58 -9.37 20.27
CA ILE A 64 4.82 -10.08 20.60
C ILE A 64 4.57 -11.37 21.39
N CYS A 65 3.58 -11.42 22.29
CA CYS A 65 3.34 -12.56 23.19
C CYS A 65 2.25 -13.51 22.67
#